data_AF-Q2EZ87-F1
#
_entry.id   AF-Q2EZ87-F1
#
_cell.length_a   1.000
_cell.length_b   1.000
_cell.length_c   1.000
_cell.angle_alpha   90.00
_cell.angle_beta   90.00
_cell.angle_gamma   90.00
#
_symmetry.space_group_name_H-M   'P 1'
#
loop_
_entity.id
_entity.type
_entity.pdbx_description
1 polymer ?
#
loop_
_entity_poly.entity_id
_entity_poly.type
_entity_poly.pdbx_seq_one_letter_code
_entity_poly.pdbx_strand_id
1 'polypeptide(L)' 'PTPVSALIHAATMVTAGVFLLIRSSPFFEQAPLALMIVTIVGSLTVLFAATVGVIQNDLKKVIAYSTCSQLGYM' A
#
# COMPACT_ATOMS: atom_id res chain seq x y z
N PRO A 1 13.35 -10.58 -11.90
CA PRO A 1 12.60 -11.43 -12.89
C PRO A 1 11.10 -11.34 -12.58
N THR A 2 10.23 -11.47 -13.59
CA THR A 2 8.76 -11.28 -13.48
C THR A 2 8.06 -12.09 -12.37
N PRO A 3 8.39 -13.37 -12.10
CA PRO A 3 7.76 -14.11 -11.00
C PRO A 3 8.14 -13.56 -9.62
N VAL A 4 9.36 -13.06 -9.45
CA VAL A 4 9.83 -12.50 -8.17
C VAL A 4 9.14 -11.17 -7.88
N SER A 5 8.98 -10.30 -8.89
CA SER A 5 8.21 -9.06 -8.71
C SER A 5 6.74 -9.35 -8.38
N ALA A 6 6.12 -10.34 -9.03
CA ALA A 6 4.74 -10.72 -8.72
C ALA A 6 4.59 -11.22 -7.28
N LEU A 7 5.52 -12.05 -6.81
CA LEU A 7 5.50 -12.56 -5.43
C LEU A 7 5.65 -11.44 -4.39
N ILE A 8 6.59 -10.52 -4.61
CA ILE A 8 6.86 -9.42 -3.67
C ILE A 8 5.70 -8.41 -3.64
N HIS A 9 5.16 -8.03 -4.80
CA HIS A 9 4.12 -7.01 -4.92
C HIS A 9 2.71 -7.52 -4.63
N ALA A 10 2.48 -8.84 -4.57
CA ALA A 10 1.15 -9.39 -4.29
C ALA A 10 1.07 -10.15 -2.97
N ALA A 11 2.07 -10.98 -2.63
CA ALA A 11 1.89 -12.03 -1.62
C ALA A 11 2.63 -11.81 -0.30
N THR A 12 3.85 -11.25 -0.32
CA THR A 12 4.75 -11.34 0.84
C THR A 12 5.10 -10.00 1.49
N MET A 13 5.77 -9.12 0.76
CA MET A 13 6.35 -7.90 1.37
C MET A 13 5.27 -6.88 1.73
N VAL A 14 4.28 -6.74 0.87
CA VAL A 14 3.25 -5.71 1.02
C VAL A 14 2.14 -6.09 2.01
N THR A 15 1.82 -7.38 2.13
CA THR A 15 0.83 -7.89 3.09
C THR A 15 1.37 -7.92 4.52
N ALA A 16 2.69 -8.02 4.70
CA ALA A 16 3.33 -7.98 6.02
C ALA A 16 3.10 -6.64 6.75
N GLY A 17 3.09 -5.52 6.02
CA GLY A 17 2.81 -4.20 6.60
C GLY A 17 1.38 -4.09 7.13
N VAL A 18 0.40 -4.50 6.33
CA VAL A 18 -1.02 -4.53 6.73
C VAL A 18 -1.24 -5.49 7.90
N PHE A 19 -0.60 -6.66 7.87
CA PHE A 19 -0.64 -7.63 8.97
C PHE A 19 -0.16 -7.02 10.30
N LEU A 20 0.93 -6.26 10.28
CA LEU A 20 1.44 -5.58 11.46
C LEU A 20 0.40 -4.58 12.00
N LEU A 21 -0.17 -3.74 11.14
CA LEU A 21 -1.21 -2.77 11.54
C LEU A 21 -2.41 -3.45 12.20
N ILE A 22 -2.91 -4.54 11.61
CA ILE A 22 -4.02 -5.33 12.17
C ILE A 22 -3.63 -5.93 13.53
N ARG A 23 -2.43 -6.50 13.66
CA ARG A 23 -1.96 -7.06 14.94
C ARG A 23 -1.75 -6.01 16.01
N SER A 24 -1.40 -4.79 15.60
CA SER A 24 -1.26 -3.64 16.48
C SER A 24 -2.57 -2.88 16.71
N SER A 25 -3.71 -3.33 16.19
CA SER A 25 -5.03 -2.70 16.37
C SER A 25 -5.34 -2.27 17.81
N PRO A 26 -5.05 -3.08 18.86
CA PRO A 26 -5.33 -2.69 20.24
C PRO A 26 -4.56 -1.42 20.69
N PHE A 27 -3.39 -1.15 20.11
CA PHE A 27 -2.64 0.06 20.37
C PHE A 27 -3.21 1.27 19.61
N PHE A 28 -3.68 1.06 18.37
CA PHE A 28 -4.27 2.11 17.55
C PHE A 28 -5.62 2.59 18.09
N GLU A 29 -6.41 1.71 18.70
CA GLU A 29 -7.68 2.09 19.35
C GLU A 29 -7.49 3.10 20.48
N GLN A 30 -6.35 3.04 21.17
CA GLN A 30 -6.01 3.96 22.27
C GLN A 30 -5.28 5.22 21.78
N ALA A 31 -4.90 5.27 20.50
CA ALA A 31 -4.10 6.32 19.90
C ALA A 31 -4.80 6.94 18.66
N PRO A 32 -5.86 7.74 18.84
CA PRO A 32 -6.65 8.29 17.73
C PRO A 32 -5.82 9.15 16.76
N LEU A 33 -4.78 9.82 17.25
CA LEU A 33 -3.84 10.59 16.43
C LEU A 33 -3.04 9.67 15.50
N ALA A 34 -2.56 8.52 15.99
CA ALA A 34 -1.83 7.56 15.18
C ALA A 34 -2.72 6.97 14.08
N LEU A 35 -3.98 6.65 14.40
CA LEU A 35 -4.97 6.19 13.41
C LEU A 35 -5.22 7.24 12.33
N MET A 36 -5.39 8.51 12.71
CA MET A 36 -5.54 9.62 11.76
C MET A 36 -4.32 9.75 10.84
N ILE A 37 -3.10 9.65 11.37
CA ILE A 37 -1.87 9.70 10.55
C ILE A 37 -1.86 8.55 9.53
N VAL A 38 -2.17 7.33 9.96
CA VAL A 38 -2.21 6.17 9.05
C VAL A 38 -3.23 6.39 7.93
N THR A 39 -4.42 6.89 8.24
CA THR A 39 -5.45 7.21 7.24
C THR A 39 -5.01 8.30 6.27
N ILE A 40 -4.36 9.36 6.75
CA ILE A 40 -3.87 10.45 5.90
C ILE A 40 -2.75 9.94 4.99
N VAL A 41 -1.79 9.19 5.53
CA VAL A 41 -0.67 8.65 4.74
C VAL A 41 -1.18 7.65 3.70
N GLY A 42 -2.12 6.76 4.08
CA GLY A 42 -2.76 5.82 3.17
C GLY A 42 -3.47 6.52 2.03
N SER A 43 -4.36 7.48 2.35
CA SER A 43 -5.12 8.24 1.34
C SER A 43 -4.24 9.04 0.37
N LEU A 44 -3.17 9.68 0.87
CA LEU A 44 -2.19 10.36 0.01
C LEU A 44 -1.45 9.38 -0.90
N THR A 45 -1.10 8.20 -0.38
CA THR A 45 -0.43 7.15 -1.16
C THR A 45 -1.32 6.63 -2.28
N VAL A 46 -2.62 6.41 -2.03
CA VAL A 46 -3.60 6.03 -3.06
C VAL A 46 -3.61 7.05 -4.19
N LEU A 47 -3.85 8.32 -3.86
CA LEU A 47 -3.99 9.38 -4.86
C LEU A 47 -2.72 9.55 -5.67
N PHE A 48 -1.57 9.55 -5.01
CA PHE A 48 -0.28 9.66 -5.68
C PHE A 48 -0.01 8.48 -6.61
N ALA A 49 -0.12 7.25 -6.10
CA ALA A 49 0.20 6.06 -6.87
C ALA A 49 -0.77 5.84 -8.04
N ALA A 50 -2.07 6.10 -7.85
CA ALA A 50 -3.05 6.03 -8.92
C ALA A 50 -2.75 7.04 -10.05
N THR A 51 -2.44 8.29 -9.68
CA THR A 51 -2.15 9.34 -10.66
C THR A 51 -0.87 9.05 -11.44
N VAL A 52 0.19 8.63 -10.75
CA VAL A 52 1.47 8.28 -11.39
C VAL A 52 1.35 7.02 -12.24
N GLY A 53 0.51 6.06 -11.85
CA GLY A 53 0.28 4.82 -12.60
C GLY A 53 -0.33 5.03 -13.98
N VAL A 54 -1.23 6.02 -14.14
CA VAL A 54 -1.91 6.31 -15.43
C VAL A 54 -0.93 6.81 -16.50
N ILE A 55 0.13 7.52 -16.10
CA ILE A 55 1.11 8.10 -17.03
C ILE A 55 2.30 7.16 -17.33
N GLN A 56 2.32 5.94 -16.78
CA GLN A 56 3.41 5.00 -17.04
C GLN A 56 3.27 4.32 -18.40
N ASN A 57 4.36 4.33 -19.18
CA ASN A 57 4.42 3.67 -20.49
C ASN A 57 4.79 2.18 -20.40
N ASP A 58 5.36 1.73 -19.27
CA ASP A 58 5.75 0.33 -19.05
C ASP A 58 4.69 -0.43 -18.26
N LEU A 59 4.14 -1.52 -18.81
CA LEU A 59 3.12 -2.34 -18.15
C LEU A 59 3.52 -2.81 -16.74
N LYS A 60 4.79 -3.18 -16.55
CA LYS A 60 5.31 -3.60 -15.23
C LYS A 60 5.23 -2.48 -14.20
N LYS A 61 5.48 -1.23 -14.62
CA LYS A 61 5.38 -0.06 -13.74
C LYS A 61 3.93 0.27 -13.44
N VAL A 62 3.04 0.20 -14.44
CA VAL A 62 1.59 0.38 -14.24
C VAL A 62 1.07 -0.59 -13.15
N ILE A 63 1.44 -1.87 -13.22
CA ILE A 63 1.03 -2.89 -12.24
C ILE A 63 1.69 -2.64 -10.85
N ALA A 64 2.94 -2.18 -10.83
CA ALA A 64 3.60 -1.84 -9.56
C ALA A 64 2.93 -0.63 -8.88
N TYR A 65 2.52 0.38 -9.64
CA TYR A 65 1.80 1.53 -9.07
C TYR A 65 0.36 1.20 -8.70
N SER A 66 -0.32 0.30 -9.43
CA SER A 66 -1.66 -0.16 -9.03
C SER A 66 -1.64 -0.94 -7.72
N THR A 67 -0.64 -1.80 -7.50
CA THR A 67 -0.44 -2.47 -6.20
C THR A 67 -0.11 -1.47 -5.08
N CYS A 68 0.74 -0.48 -5.33
CA CYS A 68 1.01 0.59 -4.37
C CYS A 68 -0.26 1.38 -3.99
N SER A 69 -1.11 1.70 -4.97
CA SER A 69 -2.39 2.34 -4.72
C SER A 69 -3.35 1.43 -3.94
N GLN A 70 -3.38 0.13 -4.22
CA GLN A 70 -4.21 -0.81 -3.45
C GLN A 70 -3.77 -0.89 -1.99
N LEU A 71 -2.46 -0.78 -1.71
CA LEU A 71 -1.97 -0.77 -0.34
C LEU A 71 -2.34 0.48 0.44
N GLY A 72 -2.45 1.63 -0.22
CA GLY A 72 -2.97 2.82 0.45
C GLY A 72 -4.47 2.72 0.79
N TYR A 73 -5.21 1.83 0.10
CA TYR A 73 -6.62 1.55 0.39
C TYR A 73 -6.81 0.55 1.54
N MET A 74 -5.83 -0.32 1.77
CA MET A 74 -5.85 -1.35 2.82
C MET A 74 -5.48 -0.75 4.18
#